data_AF-A0A0Q6DS32-F1
#
_entry.id   AF-A0A0Q6DS32-F1
#
_cell.length_a   1.000
_cell.length_b   1.000
_cell.length_c   1.000
_cell.angle_alpha   90.00
_cell.angle_beta   90.00
_cell.angle_gamma   90.00
#
_symmetry.space_group_name_H-M   'P 1'
#
loop_
_entity.id
_entity.type
_entity.pdbx_description
1 polymer ?
#
loop_
_entity_poly.entity_id
_entity_poly.type
_entity_poly.pdbx_seq_one_letter_code
_entity_poly.pdbx_strand_id
1 'polypeptide(L)'
;MTRTAILLTVLSGLLGAAGAAGAAAAAHGSAGADLMMLAAAMALVHAPALLALAALPLASPLWKALPGLVLALGTLLFSGDLAMRALTGDRLFPMAAPAGGTLLIAGWLLLAVAALVSARRRN
;
A
#
# COMPACT_ATOMS: atom_id res chain seq x y z
N MET A 1 -13.09 16.33 -6.77
CA MET A 1 -12.15 15.62 -5.88
C MET A 1 -10.89 16.46 -5.72
N THR A 2 -10.27 16.49 -4.52
CA THR A 2 -9.01 17.23 -4.32
C THR A 2 -7.85 16.55 -5.06
N ARG A 3 -6.77 17.27 -5.40
CA ARG A 3 -5.58 16.69 -6.05
C ARG A 3 -5.03 15.48 -5.29
N THR A 4 -5.01 15.55 -3.96
CA THR A 4 -4.60 14.44 -3.09
C THR A 4 -5.51 13.22 -3.25
N ALA A 5 -6.84 13.41 -3.28
CA ALA A 5 -7.76 12.30 -3.46
C ALA A 5 -7.54 11.62 -4.83
N ILE A 6 -7.35 12.39 -5.90
CA ILE A 6 -7.04 11.85 -7.23
C ILE A 6 -5.74 11.03 -7.20
N LEU A 7 -4.67 11.56 -6.59
CA LEU A 7 -3.40 10.84 -6.47
C LEU A 7 -3.58 9.50 -5.72
N LEU A 8 -4.27 9.50 -4.59
CA LEU A 8 -4.52 8.28 -3.81
C LEU A 8 -5.38 7.27 -4.59
N THR A 9 -6.36 7.73 -5.37
CA THR A 9 -7.15 6.88 -6.27
C THR A 9 -6.29 6.27 -7.37
N VAL A 10 -5.36 7.04 -7.98
CA VAL A 10 -4.42 6.51 -8.98
C VAL A 10 -3.54 5.43 -8.36
N LEU A 11 -2.93 5.71 -7.20
CA LEU A 11 -2.09 4.73 -6.50
C LEU A 11 -2.87 3.48 -6.10
N SER A 12 -4.10 3.64 -5.63
CA SER A 12 -5.02 2.54 -5.36
C SER A 12 -5.23 1.65 -6.59
N GLY A 13 -5.54 2.24 -7.74
CA GLY A 13 -5.75 1.51 -8.98
C GLY A 13 -4.50 0.74 -9.42
N LEU A 14 -3.33 1.37 -9.34
CA LEU A 14 -2.06 0.73 -9.70
C LEU A 14 -1.71 -0.45 -8.78
N LEU A 15 -1.87 -0.29 -7.46
CA LEU A 15 -1.65 -1.39 -6.51
C LEU A 15 -2.68 -2.52 -6.70
N GLY A 16 -3.94 -2.19 -6.98
CA GLY A 16 -4.98 -3.17 -7.26
C GLY A 16 -4.67 -3.99 -8.50
N ALA A 17 -4.26 -3.32 -9.59
CA ALA A 17 -3.85 -3.97 -10.82
C ALA A 17 -2.61 -4.85 -10.63
N ALA A 18 -1.58 -4.34 -9.94
CA ALA A 18 -0.36 -5.10 -9.66
C ALA A 18 -0.65 -6.33 -8.78
N GLY A 19 -1.51 -6.18 -7.78
CA GLY A 19 -1.92 -7.26 -6.90
C GLY A 19 -2.73 -8.34 -7.64
N ALA A 20 -3.67 -7.94 -8.50
CA ALA A 20 -4.41 -8.89 -9.33
C ALA A 20 -3.50 -9.65 -10.30
N ALA A 21 -2.57 -8.94 -10.95
CA ALA A 21 -1.58 -9.56 -11.84
C ALA A 21 -0.66 -10.53 -11.09
N GLY A 22 -0.18 -10.16 -9.90
CA GLY A 22 0.65 -11.03 -9.06
C GLY A 22 -0.09 -12.27 -8.59
N ALA A 23 -1.36 -12.14 -8.17
CA ALA A 23 -2.19 -13.29 -7.78
C ALA A 23 -2.41 -14.24 -8.96
N ALA A 24 -2.67 -13.71 -10.16
CA ALA A 24 -2.78 -14.51 -11.39
C ALA A 24 -1.47 -15.21 -11.75
N ALA A 25 -0.33 -14.53 -11.59
CA ALA A 25 0.99 -15.13 -11.82
C ALA A 25 1.26 -16.29 -10.85
N ALA A 26 0.98 -16.09 -9.56
CA ALA A 26 1.14 -17.11 -8.53
C ALA A 26 0.26 -18.35 -8.77
N ALA A 27 -0.95 -18.17 -9.32
CA ALA A 27 -1.87 -19.27 -9.61
C ALA A 27 -1.36 -20.28 -10.65
N HIS A 28 -0.39 -19.91 -11.49
CA HIS A 28 0.24 -20.82 -12.47
C HIS A 28 1.28 -21.77 -11.84
N GLY A 29 1.58 -21.65 -10.54
CA GLY A 29 2.32 -22.66 -9.78
C GLY A 29 3.83 -22.71 -10.03
N SER A 30 4.47 -21.60 -10.40
CA SER A 30 5.93 -21.54 -10.58
C SER A 30 6.70 -21.53 -9.25
N ALA A 31 8.02 -21.73 -9.32
CA ALA A 31 8.91 -21.39 -8.21
C ALA A 31 8.63 -19.95 -7.75
N GLY A 32 8.59 -19.73 -6.42
CA GLY A 32 8.29 -18.42 -5.84
C GLY A 32 6.80 -18.04 -5.76
N ALA A 33 5.86 -18.92 -6.13
CA ALA A 33 4.42 -18.64 -6.09
C ALA A 33 3.93 -18.14 -4.72
N ASP A 34 4.42 -18.69 -3.60
CA ASP A 34 4.04 -18.23 -2.26
C ASP A 34 4.47 -16.79 -1.97
N LEU A 35 5.69 -16.42 -2.38
CA LEU A 35 6.21 -15.06 -2.23
C LEU A 35 5.45 -14.08 -3.14
N MET A 36 5.15 -14.50 -4.37
CA MET A 36 4.35 -13.70 -5.30
C MET A 36 2.92 -13.51 -4.79
N MET A 37 2.31 -14.55 -4.22
CA MET A 37 0.99 -14.48 -3.60
C MET A 37 1.00 -13.54 -2.39
N LEU A 38 2.03 -13.59 -1.55
CA LEU A 38 2.17 -12.66 -0.43
C LEU A 38 2.37 -11.20 -0.90
N ALA A 39 3.19 -10.98 -1.93
CA ALA A 39 3.36 -9.67 -2.57
C ALA A 39 2.02 -9.12 -3.10
N ALA A 40 1.27 -9.98 -3.79
CA ALA A 40 -0.03 -9.68 -4.37
C ALA A 40 -1.07 -9.36 -3.29
N ALA A 41 -1.16 -10.17 -2.24
CA ALA A 41 -2.06 -9.96 -1.11
C ALA A 41 -1.80 -8.62 -0.44
N MET A 42 -0.53 -8.26 -0.21
CA MET A 42 -0.18 -6.97 0.38
C MET A 42 -0.56 -5.79 -0.52
N ALA A 43 -0.39 -5.90 -1.83
CA ALA A 43 -0.84 -4.88 -2.77
C ALA A 43 -2.39 -4.75 -2.79
N LEU A 44 -3.09 -5.89 -2.84
CA LEU A 44 -4.55 -5.96 -2.85
C LEU A 44 -5.20 -5.47 -1.55
N VAL A 45 -4.57 -5.65 -0.39
CA VAL A 45 -5.11 -5.13 0.89
C VAL A 45 -4.97 -3.61 0.98
N HIS A 46 -3.88 -3.04 0.47
CA HIS A 46 -3.61 -1.60 0.58
C HIS A 46 -4.28 -0.79 -0.53
N ALA A 47 -4.56 -1.39 -1.69
CA ALA A 47 -5.31 -0.74 -2.77
C ALA A 47 -6.68 -0.18 -2.31
N PRO A 48 -7.63 -0.96 -1.76
CA PRO A 48 -8.91 -0.45 -1.29
C PRO A 48 -8.75 0.46 -0.06
N ALA A 49 -7.71 0.26 0.76
CA ALA A 49 -7.41 1.16 1.88
C ALA A 49 -7.09 2.58 1.39
N LEU A 50 -6.28 2.72 0.33
CA LEU A 50 -5.98 4.02 -0.29
C LEU A 50 -7.22 4.66 -0.94
N LEU A 51 -8.08 3.85 -1.58
CA LEU A 51 -9.33 4.35 -2.16
C LEU A 51 -10.28 4.87 -1.07
N ALA A 52 -10.43 4.12 0.03
CA ALA A 52 -11.22 4.53 1.17
C ALA A 52 -10.68 5.83 1.78
N LEU A 53 -9.36 5.94 1.97
CA LEU A 53 -8.73 7.15 2.47
C LEU A 53 -8.93 8.36 1.56
N ALA A 54 -8.91 8.17 0.23
CA ALA A 54 -9.23 9.22 -0.72
C ALA A 54 -10.65 9.78 -0.49
N ALA A 55 -11.62 8.90 -0.20
CA ALA A 55 -13.02 9.24 0.04
C ALA A 55 -13.31 9.81 1.45
N LEU A 56 -12.53 9.46 2.47
CA LEU A 56 -12.80 9.88 3.86
C LEU A 56 -12.81 11.41 4.01
N PRO A 57 -13.78 12.01 4.72
CA PRO A 57 -13.86 13.46 4.89
C PRO A 57 -12.93 13.99 6.01
N LEU A 58 -11.62 13.75 5.91
CA LEU A 58 -10.64 14.19 6.91
C LEU A 58 -10.46 15.72 6.94
N ALA A 59 -9.99 16.24 8.08
CA ALA A 59 -9.94 17.68 8.38
C ALA A 59 -9.07 18.50 7.43
N SER A 60 -8.09 17.90 6.75
CA SER A 60 -7.30 18.59 5.72
C SER A 60 -6.73 17.61 4.67
N PRO A 61 -6.30 18.12 3.50
CA PRO A 61 -5.61 17.30 2.50
C PRO A 61 -4.33 16.64 3.03
N LEU A 62 -3.62 17.27 3.96
CA LEU A 62 -2.41 16.72 4.58
C LEU A 62 -2.71 15.43 5.36
N TRP A 63 -3.81 15.43 6.12
CA TRP A 63 -4.26 14.28 6.91
C TRP A 63 -4.74 13.10 6.04
N LYS A 64 -4.94 13.32 4.73
CA LYS A 64 -5.10 12.25 3.74
C LYS A 64 -3.77 11.85 3.11
N ALA A 65 -2.99 12.85 2.67
CA ALA A 65 -1.77 12.64 1.90
C ALA A 65 -0.74 11.85 2.66
N LEU A 66 -0.47 12.23 3.92
CA LEU A 66 0.63 11.65 4.69
C LEU A 66 0.46 10.14 4.94
N PRO A 67 -0.64 9.65 5.57
CA PRO A 67 -0.83 8.21 5.72
C PRO A 67 -0.92 7.48 4.37
N GLY A 68 -1.58 8.08 3.38
CA GLY A 68 -1.76 7.46 2.07
C GLY A 68 -0.44 7.27 1.31
N LEU A 69 0.45 8.25 1.31
CA LEU A 69 1.76 8.14 0.66
C LEU A 69 2.69 7.18 1.41
N VAL A 70 2.66 7.18 2.74
CA VAL A 70 3.44 6.25 3.56
C VAL A 70 2.99 4.81 3.34
N LEU A 71 1.68 4.56 3.31
CA LEU A 71 1.12 3.25 2.96
C LEU A 71 1.52 2.83 1.54
N ALA A 72 1.34 3.71 0.54
CA ALA A 72 1.69 3.39 -0.84
C ALA A 72 3.17 3.05 -1.01
N LEU A 73 4.07 3.84 -0.42
CA LEU A 73 5.51 3.57 -0.45
C LEU A 73 5.87 2.28 0.27
N GLY A 74 5.27 2.04 1.45
CA GLY A 74 5.45 0.80 2.20
C GLY A 74 5.03 -0.43 1.42
N THR A 75 3.87 -0.37 0.74
CA THR A 75 3.38 -1.44 -0.13
C THR A 75 4.31 -1.67 -1.31
N LEU A 76 4.75 -0.61 -1.99
CA LEU A 76 5.67 -0.73 -3.14
C LEU A 76 6.99 -1.41 -2.75
N LEU A 77 7.59 -1.01 -1.62
CA LEU A 77 8.83 -1.60 -1.14
C LEU A 77 8.65 -3.06 -0.71
N PHE A 78 7.62 -3.34 0.08
CA PHE A 78 7.37 -4.68 0.61
C PHE A 78 6.98 -5.65 -0.51
N SER A 79 5.94 -5.33 -1.27
CA SER A 79 5.47 -6.18 -2.37
C SER A 79 6.51 -6.27 -3.48
N GLY A 80 7.23 -5.19 -3.78
CA GLY A 80 8.30 -5.19 -4.78
C GLY A 80 9.46 -6.11 -4.40
N ASP A 81 9.91 -6.09 -3.14
CA ASP A 81 10.97 -7.01 -2.67
C ASP A 81 10.55 -8.47 -2.75
N LEU A 82 9.32 -8.78 -2.34
CA LEU A 82 8.79 -10.15 -2.42
C LEU A 82 8.59 -10.62 -3.87
N ALA A 83 8.09 -9.74 -4.75
CA ALA A 83 7.95 -10.05 -6.17
C ALA A 83 9.33 -10.29 -6.83
N MET A 84 10.35 -9.48 -6.51
CA MET A 84 11.72 -9.71 -6.98
C MET A 84 12.26 -11.07 -6.54
N ARG A 85 12.07 -11.42 -5.27
CA ARG A 85 12.49 -12.73 -4.74
C ARG A 85 11.76 -13.88 -5.42
N ALA A 86 10.47 -13.70 -5.69
CA ALA A 86 9.68 -14.70 -6.40
C ALA A 86 10.16 -14.93 -7.84
N LEU A 87 10.55 -13.85 -8.54
CA LEU A 87 10.92 -13.91 -9.97
C LEU A 87 12.40 -14.27 -10.20
N THR A 88 13.29 -13.82 -9.32
CA THR A 88 14.75 -13.88 -9.54
C THR A 88 15.49 -14.67 -8.47
N GLY A 89 14.86 -14.99 -7.35
CA GLY A 89 15.51 -15.55 -6.16
C GLY A 89 16.24 -14.51 -5.30
N ASP A 90 16.37 -13.27 -5.78
CA ASP A 90 17.10 -12.20 -5.12
C ASP A 90 16.19 -11.11 -4.54
N ARG A 91 16.72 -10.38 -3.56
CA ARG A 91 16.08 -9.19 -2.97
C ARG A 91 16.12 -8.00 -3.92
N LEU A 92 15.14 -7.11 -3.83
CA LEU A 92 15.13 -5.84 -4.58
C LEU A 92 16.32 -4.96 -4.20
N PHE A 93 16.57 -4.80 -2.89
CA PHE A 93 17.79 -4.26 -2.29
C PHE A 93 17.84 -4.60 -0.79
N PRO A 94 18.99 -4.46 -0.10
CA PRO A 94 19.08 -4.74 1.33
C PRO A 94 18.03 -3.95 2.14
N MET A 95 17.29 -4.64 3.02
CA MET A 95 16.25 -4.05 3.89
C MET A 95 14.98 -3.54 3.19
N ALA A 96 14.75 -3.80 1.90
CA ALA A 96 13.55 -3.35 1.20
C ALA A 96 12.23 -3.82 1.87
N ALA A 97 12.05 -5.12 2.09
CA ALA A 97 10.86 -5.64 2.78
C ALA A 97 10.76 -5.16 4.25
N PRO A 98 11.82 -5.22 5.09
CA PRO A 98 11.76 -4.64 6.43
C PRO A 98 11.35 -3.16 6.47
N ALA A 99 11.98 -2.32 5.64
CA ALA A 99 11.64 -0.90 5.54
C ALA A 99 10.21 -0.69 5.06
N GLY A 100 9.76 -1.47 4.07
CA GLY A 100 8.38 -1.49 3.61
C GLY A 100 7.40 -1.81 4.73
N GLY A 101 7.67 -2.87 5.51
CA GLY A 101 6.85 -3.26 6.66
C GLY A 101 6.78 -2.18 7.74
N THR A 102 7.91 -1.54 8.07
CA THR A 102 7.94 -0.41 9.01
C THR A 102 7.10 0.76 8.52
N LEU A 103 7.19 1.11 7.23
CA LEU A 103 6.36 2.16 6.64
C LEU A 103 4.87 1.80 6.67
N LEU A 104 4.50 0.54 6.40
CA LEU A 104 3.12 0.10 6.49
C LEU A 104 2.56 0.29 7.90
N ILE A 105 3.29 -0.16 8.93
CA ILE A 105 2.92 0.04 10.33
C ILE A 105 2.74 1.54 10.62
N ALA A 106 3.72 2.37 10.24
CA ALA A 106 3.65 3.82 10.45
C ALA A 106 2.46 4.45 9.71
N GLY A 107 2.17 4.05 8.48
CA GLY A 107 1.07 4.55 7.67
C GLY A 107 -0.29 4.28 8.28
N TRP A 108 -0.51 3.08 8.81
CA TRP A 108 -1.74 2.74 9.53
C TRP A 108 -1.89 3.51 10.85
N LEU A 109 -0.80 3.69 11.61
CA LEU A 109 -0.82 4.50 12.82
C LEU A 109 -1.11 5.98 12.51
N LEU A 110 -0.53 6.52 11.43
CA LEU A 110 -0.80 7.88 10.96
C LEU A 110 -2.26 8.05 10.53
N LEU A 111 -2.87 7.03 9.91
CA LEU A 111 -4.29 7.05 9.58
C LEU A 111 -5.17 7.12 10.84
N ALA A 112 -4.83 6.37 11.88
CA ALA A 112 -5.53 6.42 13.16
C ALA A 112 -5.44 7.82 13.79
N VAL A 113 -4.25 8.41 13.81
CA VAL A 113 -4.03 9.79 14.29
C VAL A 113 -4.83 10.79 13.46
N ALA A 114 -4.82 10.66 12.13
CA ALA A 114 -5.55 11.53 11.21
C ALA A 114 -7.07 11.52 11.49
N ALA A 115 -7.63 10.34 11.77
CA ALA A 115 -9.02 10.18 12.14
C ALA A 115 -9.34 10.87 13.49
N LEU A 116 -8.51 10.64 14.52
CA LEU A 116 -8.69 11.25 15.84
C LEU A 116 -8.61 12.78 15.79
N VAL A 117 -7.63 13.33 15.07
CA VAL A 117 -7.48 14.79 14.90
C VAL A 117 -8.68 15.36 14.13
N SER A 118 -9.17 14.63 13.12
CA SER A 118 -10.32 15.07 12.33
C SER A 118 -11.62 15.08 13.14
N ALA A 119 -11.80 14.12 14.05
CA ALA A 119 -12.95 14.08 14.96
C ALA A 119 -12.94 15.27 15.93
N ARG A 120 -11.77 15.58 16.53
CA ARG A 120 -11.64 16.71 17.47
C ARG A 120 -11.89 18.08 16.86
N ARG A 121 -11.65 18.26 15.56
CA ARG A 121 -11.88 19.54 14.85
C ARG A 121 -13.33 19.74 14.39
N ARG A 122 -14.16 18.70 14.46
CA ARG A 122 -15.58 18.74 14.07
C ARG A 122 -16.51 19.03 15.25
N ASN A 123 -16.00 18.92 16.47
CA ASN A 123 -16.66 19.29 17.71
C ASN A 123 -16.22 20.70 18.11
#